data_AF-A0AAW6UNC4-F1
#
_entry.id   AF-A0AAW6UNC4-F1
#
_cell.length_a   1.000
_cell.length_b   1.000
_cell.length_c   1.000
_cell.angle_alpha   90.00
_cell.angle_beta   90.00
_cell.angle_gamma   90.00
#
_symmetry.space_group_name_H-M   'P 1'
#
loop_
_entity.id
_entity.type
_entity.pdbx_description
1 polymer ?
#
loop_
_entity_poly.entity_id
_entity_poly.type
_entity_poly.pdbx_seq_one_letter_code
_entity_poly.pdbx_strand_id
1 'polypeptide(L)'
;MRTICVKDAKFHVVNMPRVNYKQFSNKLALKRRLLDIDIRFSVRMGIPVFLVGQPGVGKSLMLNSALPGRVTDARELMVAQDWEMPAMFSTQYVPAGPVGIDETIYFDKDSLLACADEFKNRGVAFAIQRLDDAISVASELKISRAWFIYLGEPEHFKRECGYQLYSQGLE
;
A
#
# COMPACT_ATOMS: atom_id res chain seq x y z
N MET A 1 -3.64 17.97 -15.25
CA MET A 1 -3.92 18.34 -13.86
C MET A 1 -4.57 17.14 -13.16
N ARG A 2 -3.80 16.30 -12.46
CA ARG A 2 -4.37 15.20 -11.63
C ARG A 2 -4.57 15.77 -10.23
N THR A 3 -5.79 16.21 -9.94
CA THR A 3 -6.15 16.72 -8.62
C THR A 3 -6.04 15.57 -7.61
N ILE A 4 -5.25 15.74 -6.55
CA ILE A 4 -5.18 14.78 -5.45
C ILE A 4 -6.56 14.78 -4.76
N CYS A 5 -7.38 13.76 -5.02
CA CYS A 5 -8.74 13.64 -4.46
C CYS A 5 -8.76 13.27 -2.96
N VAL A 6 -7.60 12.97 -2.36
CA VAL A 6 -7.50 12.66 -0.93
C VAL A 6 -7.53 13.96 -0.13
N LYS A 7 -8.67 14.24 0.51
CA LYS A 7 -8.89 15.45 1.32
C LYS A 7 -8.10 15.43 2.62
N ASP A 8 -8.02 14.27 3.28
CA ASP A 8 -7.25 14.07 4.50
C ASP A 8 -6.18 12.99 4.28
N ALA A 9 -4.98 13.39 3.88
CA ALA A 9 -3.82 12.51 3.76
C ALA A 9 -2.90 12.63 4.98
N LYS A 10 -2.67 11.53 5.70
CA LYS A 10 -1.61 11.46 6.71
C LYS A 10 -0.38 10.81 6.08
N PHE A 11 0.79 11.45 6.21
CA PHE A 11 2.06 10.88 5.76
C PHE A 11 2.91 10.47 6.96
N HIS A 12 3.49 9.28 6.91
CA HIS A 12 4.46 8.81 7.89
C HIS A 12 5.66 8.20 7.18
N VAL A 13 6.86 8.72 7.46
CA VAL A 13 8.11 8.22 6.86
C VAL A 13 8.82 7.34 7.87
N VAL A 14 9.01 6.08 7.51
CA VAL A 14 9.76 5.11 8.30
C VAL A 14 11.07 4.85 7.59
N ASN A 15 12.16 5.27 8.21
CA ASN A 15 13.50 4.99 7.71
C ASN A 15 13.77 3.47 7.80
N MET A 16 13.59 2.79 6.67
CA MET A 16 13.91 1.38 6.47
C MET A 16 14.89 1.29 5.29
N PRO A 17 16.21 1.34 5.53
CA PRO A 17 17.17 1.16 4.46
C PRO A 17 16.99 -0.23 3.83
N ARG A 18 17.34 -0.34 2.55
CA ARG A 18 17.40 -1.64 1.85
C ARG A 18 18.48 -2.50 2.51
N VAL A 19 18.12 -3.35 3.47
CA VAL A 19 19.11 -4.20 4.17
C VAL A 19 18.60 -5.63 4.34
N ASN A 20 19.54 -6.54 4.18
CA ASN A 20 19.43 -7.98 4.38
C ASN A 20 18.78 -8.30 5.74
N TYR A 21 17.66 -9.03 5.71
CA TYR A 21 16.69 -9.23 6.81
C TYR A 21 17.25 -9.81 8.13
N LYS A 22 18.54 -10.16 8.20
CA LYS A 22 19.16 -10.83 9.35
C LYS A 22 19.60 -9.90 10.50
N GLN A 23 19.53 -8.58 10.35
CA GLN A 23 20.03 -7.63 11.37
C GLN A 23 18.97 -6.58 11.76
N PHE A 24 17.83 -7.02 12.28
CA PHE A 24 16.89 -6.10 12.94
C PHE A 24 17.30 -5.91 14.41
N SER A 25 17.65 -4.68 14.79
CA SER A 25 17.81 -4.35 16.21
C SER A 25 16.46 -4.42 16.95
N ASN A 26 16.47 -4.75 18.24
CA ASN A 26 15.26 -4.85 19.08
C ASN A 26 14.37 -3.58 19.04
N LYS A 27 14.99 -2.40 18.87
CA LYS A 27 14.26 -1.12 18.74
C LYS A 27 13.45 -1.03 17.45
N LEU A 28 14.00 -1.49 16.32
CA LEU A 28 13.23 -1.53 15.06
C LEU A 28 12.12 -2.58 15.12
N ALA A 29 12.35 -3.71 15.80
CA ALA A 29 11.32 -4.73 15.98
C ALA A 29 10.10 -4.20 16.76
N LEU A 30 10.32 -3.43 17.82
CA LEU A 30 9.23 -2.79 18.58
C LEU A 30 8.48 -1.74 17.73
N LYS A 31 9.22 -0.86 17.04
CA LYS A 31 8.61 0.13 16.13
C LYS A 31 7.74 -0.53 15.07
N ARG A 32 8.23 -1.62 14.47
CA ARG A 32 7.47 -2.40 13.50
C ARG A 32 6.20 -2.99 14.11
N ARG A 33 6.26 -3.57 15.31
CA ARG A 33 5.06 -4.11 15.96
C ARG A 33 4.00 -3.05 16.25
N LEU A 34 4.42 -1.86 16.68
CA LEU A 34 3.51 -0.73 16.89
C LEU A 34 2.87 -0.30 15.56
N LEU A 35 3.68 -0.21 14.50
CA LEU A 35 3.18 0.11 13.17
C LEU A 35 2.20 -0.95 12.63
N ASP A 36 2.46 -2.24 12.85
CA ASP A 36 1.53 -3.32 12.50
C ASP A 36 0.18 -3.18 13.23
N ILE A 37 0.21 -2.75 14.50
CA ILE A 37 -1.00 -2.46 15.29
C ILE A 37 -1.75 -1.26 14.70
N ASP A 38 -1.03 -0.18 14.39
CA ASP A 38 -1.64 1.03 13.84
C ASP A 38 -2.24 0.77 12.45
N ILE A 39 -1.59 -0.02 11.61
CA ILE A 39 -2.12 -0.42 10.29
C ILE A 39 -3.41 -1.20 10.48
N ARG A 40 -3.40 -2.24 11.35
CA ARG A 40 -4.59 -3.04 11.66
C ARG A 40 -5.75 -2.19 12.18
N PHE A 41 -5.46 -1.26 13.08
CA PHE A 41 -6.48 -0.39 13.65
C PHE A 41 -7.04 0.54 12.59
N SER A 42 -6.18 1.18 11.80
CA SER A 42 -6.56 2.12 10.74
C SER A 42 -7.50 1.46 9.72
N VAL A 43 -7.14 0.29 9.19
CA VAL A 43 -8.00 -0.40 8.21
C VAL A 43 -9.33 -0.85 8.83
N ARG A 44 -9.35 -1.29 10.09
CA ARG A 44 -10.61 -1.65 10.79
C ARG A 44 -11.54 -0.46 11.01
N MET A 45 -10.98 0.74 11.13
CA MET A 45 -11.74 1.99 11.22
C MET A 45 -12.17 2.53 9.84
N GLY A 46 -11.96 1.76 8.77
CA GLY A 46 -12.29 2.18 7.42
C GLY A 46 -11.34 3.25 6.85
N ILE A 47 -10.13 3.37 7.40
CA ILE A 47 -9.09 4.25 6.88
C ILE A 47 -8.13 3.40 6.04
N PRO A 48 -8.15 3.52 4.69
CA PRO A 48 -7.21 2.82 3.82
C PRO A 48 -5.76 3.18 4.14
N VAL A 49 -4.89 2.18 4.07
CA VAL A 49 -3.45 2.34 4.30
C VAL A 49 -2.68 2.06 3.01
N PHE A 50 -1.73 2.93 2.68
CA PHE A 50 -0.85 2.77 1.53
C PHE A 50 0.59 2.63 2.04
N LEU A 51 1.14 1.42 1.94
CA LEU A 51 2.55 1.16 2.16
C LEU A 51 3.30 1.47 0.87
N VAL A 52 4.08 2.55 0.89
CA VAL A 52 4.77 3.07 -0.29
C VAL A 52 6.27 2.91 -0.13
N GLY A 53 6.97 2.55 -1.20
CA GLY A 53 8.43 2.57 -1.20
C GLY A 53 9.02 1.59 -2.19
N GLN A 54 10.31 1.75 -2.47
CA GLN A 54 11.01 0.96 -3.49
C GLN A 54 10.98 -0.56 -3.22
N PRO A 55 11.29 -1.40 -4.22
CA PRO A 55 11.49 -2.83 -3.98
C PRO A 55 12.51 -3.10 -2.88
N GLY A 56 12.25 -4.12 -2.06
CA GLY A 56 13.17 -4.58 -1.00
C GLY A 56 13.07 -3.85 0.35
N VAL A 57 12.16 -2.89 0.53
CA VAL A 57 12.00 -2.13 1.79
C VAL A 57 11.05 -2.78 2.82
N GLY A 58 10.60 -4.01 2.57
CA GLY A 58 9.78 -4.77 3.52
C GLY A 58 8.26 -4.49 3.50
N LYS A 59 7.71 -3.90 2.42
CA LYS A 59 6.25 -3.66 2.29
C LYS A 59 5.42 -4.93 2.47
N SER A 60 5.70 -5.98 1.68
CA SER A 60 5.04 -7.28 1.74
C SER A 60 5.14 -7.93 3.12
N LEU A 61 6.32 -7.82 3.74
CA LEU A 61 6.57 -8.35 5.08
C LEU A 61 5.71 -7.64 6.15
N MET A 62 5.57 -6.33 6.04
CA MET A 62 4.76 -5.53 6.97
C MET A 62 3.26 -5.75 6.73
N LEU A 63 2.84 -5.83 5.46
CA LEU A 63 1.46 -6.12 5.09
C LEU A 63 1.01 -7.48 5.62
N ASN A 64 1.82 -8.53 5.44
CA ASN A 64 1.55 -9.87 5.98
C ASN A 64 1.59 -9.93 7.52
N SER A 65 2.45 -9.14 8.16
CA SER A 65 2.51 -9.03 9.62
C SER A 65 1.28 -8.33 10.20
N ALA A 66 0.78 -7.29 9.51
CA ALA A 66 -0.41 -6.56 9.91
C ALA A 66 -1.67 -7.39 9.65
N LEU A 67 -1.80 -8.03 8.48
CA LEU A 67 -3.00 -8.71 8.00
C LEU A 67 -2.73 -10.19 7.67
N PRO A 68 -2.39 -11.03 8.68
CA PRO A 68 -1.99 -12.40 8.43
C PRO A 68 -3.11 -13.21 7.77
N GLY A 69 -2.77 -13.90 6.68
CA GLY A 69 -3.69 -14.73 5.89
C GLY A 69 -4.76 -13.96 5.11
N ARG A 70 -4.64 -12.63 4.99
CA ARG A 70 -5.60 -11.75 4.31
C ARG A 70 -4.94 -10.85 3.27
N VAL A 71 -3.76 -11.23 2.81
CA VAL A 71 -3.02 -10.52 1.75
C VAL A 71 -3.16 -11.30 0.46
N THR A 72 -3.52 -10.61 -0.62
CA THR A 72 -3.51 -11.14 -1.98
C THR A 72 -2.35 -10.52 -2.74
N ASP A 73 -1.40 -11.34 -3.18
CA ASP A 73 -0.29 -10.92 -4.02
C ASP A 73 -0.65 -11.16 -5.50
N ALA A 74 -0.61 -10.09 -6.31
CA ALA A 74 -0.89 -10.19 -7.73
C ALA A 74 0.02 -11.20 -8.45
N ARG A 75 1.28 -11.33 -8.02
CA ARG A 75 2.25 -12.25 -8.63
C ARG A 75 1.86 -13.71 -8.42
N GLU A 76 1.32 -14.05 -7.24
CA GLU A 76 0.86 -15.41 -6.96
C GLU A 76 -0.32 -15.79 -7.86
N LEU A 77 -1.22 -14.82 -8.12
CA LEU A 77 -2.33 -15.01 -9.05
C LEU A 77 -1.87 -15.12 -10.50
N MET A 78 -0.90 -14.30 -10.92
CA MET A 78 -0.29 -14.42 -12.24
C MET A 78 0.38 -15.78 -12.44
N VAL A 79 1.09 -16.29 -11.43
CA VAL A 79 1.70 -17.64 -11.49
C VAL A 79 0.64 -18.72 -11.67
N ALA A 80 -0.51 -18.60 -11.00
CA ALA A 80 -1.64 -19.51 -11.18
C ALA A 80 -2.34 -19.38 -12.55
N GLN A 81 -2.07 -18.30 -13.27
CA GLN A 81 -2.63 -17.97 -14.60
C GLN A 81 -1.55 -18.02 -15.69
N ASP A 82 -0.50 -18.83 -15.53
CA ASP A 82 0.60 -18.97 -16.51
C ASP A 82 1.24 -17.64 -16.94
N TRP A 83 1.34 -16.70 -16.00
CA TRP A 83 1.86 -15.34 -16.18
C TRP A 83 1.03 -14.45 -17.11
N GLU A 84 -0.23 -14.79 -17.37
CA GLU A 84 -1.16 -13.90 -18.06
C GLU A 84 -1.41 -12.63 -17.23
N MET A 85 -1.43 -11.49 -17.93
CA MET A 85 -1.65 -10.17 -17.36
C MET A 85 -2.81 -9.47 -18.06
N PRO A 86 -3.60 -8.63 -17.33
CA PRO A 86 -3.49 -8.34 -15.90
C PRO A 86 -4.14 -9.41 -14.99
N ALA A 87 -3.69 -9.51 -13.74
CA ALA A 87 -4.28 -10.43 -12.76
C ALA A 87 -5.68 -9.94 -12.34
N MET A 88 -6.67 -10.82 -12.33
CA MET A 88 -8.03 -10.47 -11.89
C MET A 88 -8.13 -10.50 -10.37
N PHE A 89 -8.48 -9.37 -9.75
CA PHE A 89 -8.71 -9.31 -8.31
C PHE A 89 -10.14 -9.72 -7.95
N SER A 90 -10.29 -10.50 -6.88
CA SER A 90 -11.58 -10.82 -6.27
C SER A 90 -11.43 -11.02 -4.77
N THR A 91 -12.38 -10.48 -4.02
CA THR A 91 -12.49 -10.63 -2.56
C THR A 91 -13.15 -11.92 -2.11
N GLN A 92 -13.74 -12.69 -3.03
CA GLN A 92 -14.51 -13.91 -2.76
C GLN A 92 -13.69 -14.96 -1.99
N TYR A 93 -12.39 -15.03 -2.28
CA TYR A 93 -11.47 -16.01 -1.68
C TYR A 93 -10.68 -15.43 -0.50
N VAL A 94 -10.88 -14.16 -0.16
CA VAL A 94 -10.18 -13.50 0.94
C VAL A 94 -11.00 -13.61 2.22
N PRO A 95 -10.45 -14.16 3.33
CA PRO A 95 -11.17 -14.30 4.59
C PRO A 95 -11.77 -12.97 5.09
N ALA A 96 -12.95 -13.04 5.70
CA ALA A 96 -13.68 -11.86 6.18
C ALA A 96 -12.82 -10.91 7.03
N GLY A 97 -13.10 -9.61 6.91
CA GLY A 97 -12.32 -8.53 7.54
C GLY A 97 -11.35 -7.85 6.57
N PRO A 98 -10.39 -7.06 7.11
CA PRO A 98 -9.54 -6.20 6.30
C PRO A 98 -8.60 -6.95 5.37
N VAL A 99 -8.45 -6.41 4.17
CA VAL A 99 -7.73 -7.03 3.05
C VAL A 99 -6.43 -6.29 2.76
N GLY A 100 -5.36 -7.03 2.53
CA GLY A 100 -4.10 -6.53 2.01
C GLY A 100 -3.98 -6.84 0.52
N ILE A 101 -3.49 -5.89 -0.27
CA ILE A 101 -3.26 -6.05 -1.71
C ILE A 101 -1.78 -5.75 -1.96
N ASP A 102 -1.03 -6.76 -2.38
CA ASP A 102 0.38 -6.64 -2.69
C ASP A 102 0.63 -6.59 -4.21
N GLU A 103 1.70 -5.88 -4.59
CA GLU A 103 2.05 -5.59 -5.98
C GLU A 103 0.86 -5.09 -6.82
N THR A 104 0.16 -4.09 -6.29
CA THR A 104 -1.12 -3.57 -6.83
C THR A 104 -1.09 -3.24 -8.32
N ILE A 105 0.09 -2.88 -8.86
CA ILE A 105 0.30 -2.50 -10.25
C ILE A 105 0.03 -3.62 -11.26
N TYR A 106 0.01 -4.88 -10.83
CA TYR A 106 -0.19 -6.04 -11.73
C TYR A 106 -1.65 -6.50 -11.79
N PHE A 107 -2.52 -5.93 -10.95
CA PHE A 107 -3.94 -6.22 -11.00
C PHE A 107 -4.64 -5.48 -12.12
N ASP A 108 -5.69 -6.10 -12.65
CA ASP A 108 -6.63 -5.47 -13.54
C ASP A 108 -7.35 -4.34 -12.81
N LYS A 109 -7.34 -3.16 -13.42
CA LYS A 109 -7.87 -1.96 -12.81
C LYS A 109 -9.37 -2.07 -12.57
N ASP A 110 -10.12 -2.57 -13.54
CA ASP A 110 -11.59 -2.63 -13.44
C ASP A 110 -12.01 -3.65 -12.39
N SER A 111 -11.27 -4.76 -12.25
CA SER A 111 -11.46 -5.73 -11.16
C SER A 111 -11.23 -5.12 -9.77
N LEU A 112 -10.20 -4.28 -9.60
CA LEU A 112 -9.96 -3.58 -8.33
C LEU A 112 -11.05 -2.55 -8.02
N LEU A 113 -11.48 -1.79 -9.03
CA LEU A 113 -12.52 -0.77 -8.89
C LEU A 113 -13.88 -1.39 -8.57
N ALA A 114 -14.19 -2.57 -9.12
CA ALA A 114 -15.40 -3.32 -8.78
C ALA A 114 -15.48 -3.66 -7.27
N CYS A 115 -14.34 -3.82 -6.60
CA CYS A 115 -14.26 -4.08 -5.16
C CYS A 115 -14.24 -2.83 -4.28
N ALA A 116 -14.35 -1.61 -4.85
CA ALA A 116 -14.20 -0.37 -4.09
C ALA A 116 -15.17 -0.24 -2.91
N ASP A 117 -16.42 -0.66 -3.06
CA ASP A 117 -17.40 -0.61 -1.96
C ASP A 117 -17.12 -1.66 -0.88
N GLU A 118 -16.60 -2.83 -1.27
CA GLU A 118 -16.16 -3.82 -0.29
C GLU A 118 -14.96 -3.33 0.51
N PHE A 119 -14.02 -2.62 -0.11
CA PHE A 119 -12.88 -2.03 0.59
C PHE A 119 -13.30 -1.02 1.66
N LYS A 120 -14.37 -0.25 1.42
CA LYS A 120 -14.93 0.67 2.43
C LYS A 120 -15.47 -0.09 3.65
N ASN A 121 -16.13 -1.22 3.41
CA ASN A 121 -16.76 -2.02 4.47
C ASN A 121 -15.77 -2.90 5.23
N ARG A 122 -14.79 -3.48 4.52
CA ARG A 122 -13.83 -4.43 5.07
C ARG A 122 -12.58 -3.75 5.64
N GLY A 123 -12.22 -2.60 5.09
CA GLY A 123 -10.89 -2.00 5.26
C GLY A 123 -9.88 -2.60 4.30
N VAL A 124 -8.97 -1.76 3.80
CA VAL A 124 -7.97 -2.16 2.80
C VAL A 124 -6.60 -1.55 3.06
N ALA A 125 -5.55 -2.32 2.82
CA ALA A 125 -4.18 -1.85 2.79
C ALA A 125 -3.50 -2.25 1.47
N PHE A 126 -2.76 -1.33 0.86
CA PHE A 126 -2.05 -1.54 -0.40
C PHE A 126 -0.54 -1.50 -0.18
N ALA A 127 0.21 -2.36 -0.88
CA ALA A 127 1.65 -2.23 -1.03
C ALA A 127 1.98 -1.78 -2.45
N ILE A 128 2.54 -0.57 -2.55
CA ILE A 128 2.76 0.15 -3.82
C ILE A 128 4.21 0.65 -3.88
N GLN A 129 4.80 0.65 -5.07
CA GLN A 129 6.21 0.97 -5.22
C GLN A 129 6.49 2.48 -5.24
N ARG A 130 5.58 3.28 -5.80
CA ARG A 130 5.73 4.72 -5.96
C ARG A 130 4.58 5.49 -5.31
N LEU A 131 4.89 6.69 -4.82
CA LEU A 131 3.87 7.54 -4.21
C LEU A 131 2.82 8.03 -5.22
N ASP A 132 3.22 8.34 -6.45
CA ASP A 132 2.30 8.77 -7.51
C ASP A 132 1.25 7.71 -7.82
N ASP A 133 1.67 6.45 -7.90
CA ASP A 133 0.78 5.32 -8.16
C ASP A 133 -0.19 5.14 -6.99
N ALA A 134 0.28 5.30 -5.75
CA ALA A 134 -0.56 5.21 -4.57
C ALA A 134 -1.63 6.31 -4.53
N ILE A 135 -1.27 7.54 -4.90
CA ILE A 135 -2.21 8.64 -5.02
C ILE A 135 -3.21 8.39 -6.17
N SER A 136 -2.73 7.86 -7.30
CA SER A 136 -3.59 7.50 -8.43
C SER A 136 -4.64 6.47 -8.02
N VAL A 137 -4.21 5.39 -7.37
CA VAL A 137 -5.11 4.33 -6.84
C VAL A 137 -6.10 4.91 -5.84
N ALA A 138 -5.63 5.74 -4.90
CA ALA A 138 -6.51 6.40 -3.93
C ALA A 138 -7.58 7.27 -4.60
N SER A 139 -7.19 8.03 -5.63
CA SER A 139 -8.11 8.87 -6.40
C SER A 139 -9.13 8.05 -7.18
N GLU A 140 -8.70 6.98 -7.84
CA GLU A 140 -9.57 6.12 -8.66
C GLU A 140 -10.60 5.38 -7.80
N LEU A 141 -10.20 4.91 -6.62
CA LEU A 141 -11.08 4.30 -5.63
C LEU A 141 -11.94 5.33 -4.86
N LYS A 142 -11.83 6.62 -5.19
CA LYS A 142 -12.53 7.73 -4.53
C LYS A 142 -12.31 7.75 -3.01
N ILE A 143 -11.10 7.39 -2.57
CA ILE A 143 -10.70 7.40 -1.17
C ILE A 143 -10.44 8.85 -0.75
N SER A 144 -11.25 9.35 0.19
CA SER A 144 -11.17 10.73 0.67
C SER A 144 -10.21 10.92 1.85
N ARG A 145 -9.95 9.85 2.61
CA ARG A 145 -9.08 9.86 3.79
C ARG A 145 -8.17 8.63 3.74
N ALA A 146 -6.87 8.81 3.84
CA ALA A 146 -5.91 7.71 3.73
C ALA A 146 -4.66 7.95 4.56
N TRP A 147 -4.02 6.85 4.98
CA TRP A 147 -2.71 6.89 5.62
C TRP A 147 -1.63 6.35 4.68
N PHE A 148 -0.72 7.23 4.25
CA PHE A 148 0.44 6.88 3.47
C PHE A 148 1.64 6.66 4.40
N ILE A 149 2.17 5.44 4.38
CA ILE A 149 3.37 5.05 5.13
C ILE A 149 4.48 4.81 4.11
N TYR A 150 5.44 5.73 4.04
CA TYR A 150 6.62 5.56 3.23
C TYR A 150 7.66 4.72 3.96
N LEU A 151 8.08 3.62 3.34
CA LEU A 151 9.16 2.74 3.80
C LEU A 151 10.37 2.94 2.90
N GLY A 152 11.45 3.45 3.47
CA GLY A 152 12.67 3.68 2.72
C GLY A 152 13.50 4.82 3.28
N GLU A 153 14.52 5.21 2.55
CA GLU A 153 15.37 6.32 2.93
C GLU A 153 14.60 7.65 2.79
N PRO A 154 14.66 8.56 3.79
CA PRO A 154 13.96 9.85 3.74
C PRO A 154 14.28 10.70 2.50
N GLU A 155 15.50 10.60 1.97
CA GLU A 155 15.89 11.33 0.75
C GLU A 155 15.17 10.80 -0.50
N HIS A 156 14.79 9.51 -0.53
CA HIS A 156 13.99 8.97 -1.61
C HIS A 156 12.56 9.51 -1.56
N PHE A 157 11.98 9.57 -0.35
CA PHE A 157 10.68 10.20 -0.13
C PHE A 157 10.67 11.67 -0.59
N LYS A 158 11.68 12.46 -0.17
CA LYS A 158 11.82 13.85 -0.61
C LYS A 158 11.89 13.98 -2.12
N ARG A 159 12.63 13.09 -2.81
CA ARG A 159 12.68 13.07 -4.28
C ARG A 159 11.31 12.76 -4.88
N GLU A 160 10.61 11.73 -4.39
CA GLU A 160 9.25 11.40 -4.87
C GLU A 160 8.26 12.56 -4.66
N CYS A 161 8.31 13.24 -3.51
CA CYS A 161 7.51 14.44 -3.27
C CYS A 161 7.95 15.65 -4.12
N GLY A 162 9.25 15.82 -4.36
CA GLY A 162 9.77 16.86 -5.25
C GLY A 162 9.29 16.68 -6.68
N TYR A 163 9.26 15.44 -7.18
CA TYR A 163 8.65 15.11 -8.47
C TYR A 163 7.14 15.38 -8.50
N GLN A 164 6.42 15.27 -7.38
CA GLN A 164 5.00 15.65 -7.31
C GLN A 164 4.78 17.14 -7.47
N LEU A 165 5.62 17.98 -6.85
CA LEU A 165 5.55 19.43 -7.04
C LEU A 165 5.90 19.82 -8.49
N TYR A 166 6.93 19.19 -9.05
CA TYR A 166 7.37 19.42 -10.44
C TYR A 166 6.34 18.96 -11.48
N SER A 167 5.72 17.79 -11.28
CA SER A 167 4.68 17.25 -12.17
C SER A 167 3.33 17.99 -12.06
N GLN A 168 3.16 18.80 -11.00
CA GLN A 168 2.04 19.73 -10.85
C GLN A 168 2.31 21.12 -11.46
N GLY A 169 3.50 21.36 -12.02
CA GLY A 169 3.84 22.59 -12.74
C GLY A 169 4.10 23.80 -11.83
N LEU A 170 4.54 23.58 -10.60
CA LEU A 170 5.00 24.64 -9.70
C LEU A 170 6.54 24.60 -9.67
N GLU A 171 7.16 25.52 -10.41
CA GLU A 171 8.58 25.90 -10.27
C GLU A 171 8.84 26.58 -8.92
#